data_AF-A0A2H6ATQ7-F1
#
_entry.id   AF-A0A2H6ATQ7-F1
#
_cell.length_a   1.000
_cell.length_b   1.000
_cell.length_c   1.000
_cell.angle_alpha   90.00
_cell.angle_beta   90.00
_cell.angle_gamma   90.00
#
_symmetry.space_group_name_H-M   'P 1'
#
loop_
_entity.id
_entity.type
_entity.pdbx_description
1 polymer ?
#
loop_
_entity_poly.entity_id
_entity_poly.type
_entity_poly.pdbx_seq_one_letter_code
_entity_poly.pdbx_strand_id
1 'polypeptide(L)'
;MQVTREQIEREMERLRERSGEEVLLGEVLLPVDSPAEEARVLQQARELVAALREGADFRALASQVSASPSARDGGEVGWLRVEDLVPALQSIVRALEPGQVSDPVRTPEGFRIFTVFERRQATADPAADVVEIAQIVFPLRPDPDPREVEGALRRARAVLPRLASCSAVQAVATELRAPASGRLGWVRLSDLPPDFRAAVERLRPGEASQPLRGPIGIHVLYLCARGGEEGLRALARLEIVRRELERLAARYLRDLRRSAYIDVRI
;
A
#
# COMPACT_ATOMS: atom_id res chain seq x y z
N MET A 1 -26.82 -1.63 6.24
CA MET A 1 -26.57 -2.63 5.19
C MET A 1 -26.23 -3.95 5.86
N GLN A 2 -27.01 -5.01 5.64
CA GLN A 2 -26.75 -6.33 6.24
C GLN A 2 -26.04 -7.20 5.21
N VAL A 3 -24.82 -7.64 5.53
CA VAL A 3 -24.08 -8.63 4.74
C VAL A 3 -24.50 -10.02 5.22
N THR A 4 -25.01 -10.86 4.33
CA THR A 4 -25.48 -12.21 4.67
C THR A 4 -24.32 -13.20 4.74
N ARG A 5 -24.52 -14.29 5.49
CA ARG A 5 -23.55 -15.40 5.57
C ARG A 5 -23.23 -15.99 4.21
N GLU A 6 -24.26 -16.19 3.38
CA GLU A 6 -24.12 -16.76 2.04
C GLU A 6 -23.35 -15.82 1.09
N GLN A 7 -23.52 -14.49 1.21
CA GLN A 7 -22.69 -13.53 0.48
C GLN A 7 -21.21 -13.65 0.87
N ILE A 8 -20.94 -13.80 2.16
CA ILE A 8 -19.58 -13.95 2.69
C ILE A 8 -18.96 -15.26 2.19
N GLU A 9 -19.67 -16.37 2.25
CA GLU A 9 -19.17 -17.68 1.78
C GLU A 9 -18.83 -17.66 0.28
N ARG A 10 -19.70 -17.07 -0.56
CA ARG A 10 -19.41 -16.88 -1.99
C ARG A 10 -18.20 -16.01 -2.25
N GLU A 11 -18.04 -14.94 -1.48
CA GLU A 11 -16.90 -14.03 -1.67
C GLU A 11 -15.61 -14.66 -1.14
N MET A 12 -15.65 -15.44 -0.06
CA MET A 12 -14.52 -16.24 0.40
C MET A 12 -14.07 -17.23 -0.68
N GLU A 13 -15.01 -17.91 -1.35
CA GLU A 13 -14.66 -18.81 -2.45
C GLU A 13 -13.97 -18.08 -3.60
N ARG A 14 -14.51 -16.93 -4.02
CA ARG A 14 -13.85 -16.07 -5.01
C ARG A 14 -12.45 -15.64 -4.58
N LEU A 15 -12.25 -15.35 -3.29
CA LEU A 15 -10.92 -14.99 -2.78
C LEU A 15 -9.96 -16.19 -2.81
N ARG A 16 -10.44 -17.43 -2.63
CA ARG A 16 -9.63 -18.66 -2.79
C ARG A 16 -9.33 -18.99 -4.25
N GLU A 17 -10.32 -18.83 -5.11
CA GLU A 17 -10.20 -19.04 -6.54
C GLU A 17 -9.42 -17.92 -7.25
N ARG A 18 -9.17 -16.80 -6.55
CA ARG A 18 -8.20 -15.76 -6.93
C ARG A 18 -6.76 -16.32 -6.88
N SER A 19 -6.52 -17.34 -7.69
CA SER A 19 -5.22 -17.67 -8.21
C SER A 19 -4.86 -16.65 -9.31
N GLY A 20 -3.59 -16.37 -9.48
CA GLY A 20 -3.17 -15.36 -10.45
C GLY A 20 -1.71 -15.02 -10.26
N GLU A 21 -1.21 -14.22 -11.19
CA GLU A 21 0.15 -13.75 -11.12
C GLU A 21 0.20 -12.48 -10.28
N GLU A 22 1.03 -12.47 -9.25
CA GLU A 22 1.33 -11.28 -8.46
C GLU A 22 2.75 -10.81 -8.74
N VAL A 23 2.92 -9.50 -8.84
CA VAL A 23 4.22 -8.85 -9.00
C VAL A 23 4.45 -7.84 -7.91
N LEU A 24 5.68 -7.78 -7.41
CA LEU A 24 6.14 -6.67 -6.58
C LEU A 24 6.56 -5.54 -7.51
N LEU A 25 5.68 -4.55 -7.68
CA LEU A 25 5.87 -3.49 -8.66
C LEU A 25 6.68 -2.33 -8.07
N GLY A 26 7.69 -1.89 -8.81
CA GLY A 26 8.40 -0.64 -8.58
C GLY A 26 8.04 0.42 -9.63
N GLU A 27 7.95 1.69 -9.22
CA GLU A 27 7.74 2.82 -10.12
C GLU A 27 8.66 4.01 -9.81
N VAL A 28 8.98 4.78 -10.86
CA VAL A 28 9.52 6.13 -10.78
C VAL A 28 8.61 7.05 -11.59
N LEU A 29 8.24 8.21 -11.03
CA LEU A 29 7.51 9.27 -11.71
C LEU A 29 8.41 10.50 -11.88
N LEU A 30 8.61 10.91 -13.13
CA LEU A 30 9.22 12.19 -13.48
C LEU A 30 8.11 13.14 -13.96
N PRO A 31 7.73 14.17 -13.18
CA PRO A 31 6.60 15.02 -13.49
C PRO A 31 6.87 15.92 -14.70
N VAL A 32 5.81 16.28 -15.42
CA VAL A 32 5.85 17.26 -16.52
C VAL A 32 4.87 18.38 -16.18
N ASP A 33 5.39 19.51 -15.70
CA ASP A 33 4.58 20.64 -15.24
C ASP A 33 4.07 21.52 -16.39
N SER A 34 4.74 21.47 -17.55
CA SER A 34 4.29 22.19 -18.75
C SER A 34 4.68 21.45 -20.04
N PRO A 35 3.94 21.65 -21.15
CA PRO A 35 4.27 21.06 -22.44
C PRO A 35 5.68 21.41 -22.95
N ALA A 36 6.21 22.58 -22.55
CA ALA A 36 7.55 23.02 -22.97
C ALA A 36 8.67 22.17 -22.35
N GLU A 37 8.42 21.52 -21.22
CA GLU A 37 9.41 20.69 -20.52
C GLU A 37 9.40 19.23 -20.98
N GLU A 38 8.37 18.81 -21.72
CA GLU A 38 8.13 17.40 -22.02
C GLU A 38 9.33 16.73 -22.70
N ALA A 39 9.95 17.39 -23.67
CA ALA A 39 11.13 16.86 -24.37
C ALA A 39 12.33 16.68 -23.44
N ARG A 40 12.54 17.61 -22.50
CA ARG A 40 13.63 17.57 -21.51
C ARG A 40 13.40 16.44 -20.51
N VAL A 41 12.19 16.31 -19.98
CA VAL A 41 11.85 15.25 -19.00
C VAL A 41 11.89 13.88 -19.67
N LEU A 42 11.46 13.75 -20.92
CA LEU A 42 11.60 12.51 -21.69
C LEU A 42 13.08 12.11 -21.85
N GLN A 43 13.95 13.07 -22.15
CA GLN A 43 15.39 12.82 -22.27
C GLN A 43 15.97 12.33 -20.93
N GLN A 44 15.62 13.00 -19.82
CA GLN A 44 15.99 12.57 -18.47
C GLN A 44 15.46 11.15 -18.15
N ALA A 45 14.24 10.83 -18.54
CA ALA A 45 13.67 9.50 -18.34
C ALA A 45 14.45 8.42 -19.11
N ARG A 46 14.89 8.72 -20.35
CA ARG A 46 15.69 7.81 -21.16
C ARG A 46 17.08 7.58 -20.57
N GLU A 47 17.72 8.63 -20.07
CA GLU A 47 19.00 8.54 -19.37
C GLU A 47 18.89 7.70 -18.10
N LEU A 48 17.81 7.88 -17.34
CA LEU A 48 17.53 7.08 -16.16
C LEU A 48 17.34 5.60 -16.51
N VAL A 49 16.57 5.29 -17.56
CA VAL A 49 16.39 3.92 -18.05
C VAL A 49 17.71 3.30 -18.51
N ALA A 50 18.58 4.06 -19.18
CA ALA A 50 19.90 3.58 -19.58
C ALA A 50 20.75 3.21 -18.37
N ALA A 51 20.86 4.11 -17.37
CA ALA A 51 21.60 3.84 -16.14
C ALA A 51 21.06 2.63 -15.37
N LEU A 52 19.73 2.49 -15.28
CA LEU A 52 19.10 1.34 -14.64
C LEU A 52 19.39 0.02 -15.36
N ARG A 53 19.40 0.03 -16.71
CA ARG A 53 19.76 -1.14 -17.53
C ARG A 53 21.25 -1.49 -17.42
N GLU A 54 22.10 -0.53 -17.09
CA GLU A 54 23.53 -0.73 -16.79
C GLU A 54 23.79 -1.23 -15.36
N GLY A 55 22.74 -1.41 -14.54
CA GLY A 55 22.83 -1.99 -13.20
C GLY A 55 22.79 -0.98 -12.06
N ALA A 56 22.40 0.28 -12.32
CA ALA A 56 22.13 1.22 -11.24
C ALA A 56 20.99 0.73 -10.32
N ASP A 57 21.07 1.05 -9.03
CA ASP A 57 20.07 0.65 -8.04
C ASP A 57 18.75 1.43 -8.26
N PHE A 58 17.71 0.72 -8.67
CA PHE A 58 16.38 1.28 -8.90
C PHE A 58 15.82 1.95 -7.65
N ARG A 59 15.96 1.32 -6.47
CA ARG A 59 15.38 1.84 -5.22
C ARG A 59 16.07 3.12 -4.81
N ALA A 60 17.40 3.14 -4.90
CA ALA A 60 18.18 4.34 -4.59
C ALA A 60 17.83 5.51 -5.53
N LEU A 61 17.67 5.25 -6.83
CA LEU A 61 17.29 6.28 -7.79
C LEU A 61 15.85 6.75 -7.57
N ALA A 62 14.91 5.83 -7.37
CA ALA A 62 13.52 6.17 -7.09
C ALA A 62 13.39 7.08 -5.86
N SER A 63 14.12 6.79 -4.77
CA SER A 63 14.13 7.65 -3.58
C SER A 63 14.73 9.03 -3.80
N GLN A 64 15.60 9.20 -4.80
CA GLN A 64 16.24 10.49 -5.09
C GLN A 64 15.44 11.36 -6.05
N VAL A 65 14.84 10.77 -7.09
CA VAL A 65 14.32 11.54 -8.23
C VAL A 65 12.82 11.39 -8.46
N SER A 66 12.17 10.37 -7.88
CA SER A 66 10.75 10.14 -8.13
C SER A 66 9.88 11.15 -7.38
N ALA A 67 8.89 11.69 -8.07
CA ALA A 67 7.82 12.49 -7.47
C ALA A 67 6.62 11.63 -7.00
N SER A 68 6.68 10.30 -7.14
CA SER A 68 5.63 9.41 -6.68
C SER A 68 5.60 9.30 -5.14
N PRO A 69 4.45 9.01 -4.52
CA PRO A 69 4.38 8.73 -3.07
C PRO A 69 5.26 7.55 -2.63
N SER A 70 5.52 6.60 -3.53
CA SER A 70 6.37 5.43 -3.29
C SER A 70 7.86 5.75 -3.28
N ALA A 71 8.29 6.96 -3.67
CA ALA A 71 9.71 7.36 -3.71
C ALA A 71 10.45 7.06 -2.39
N ARG A 72 9.83 7.41 -1.26
CA ARG A 72 10.40 7.17 0.09
C ARG A 72 10.64 5.69 0.40
N ASP A 73 9.90 4.80 -0.26
CA ASP A 73 9.92 3.34 -0.08
C ASP A 73 10.70 2.69 -1.24
N GLY A 74 11.65 3.43 -1.86
CA GLY A 74 12.45 2.96 -2.99
C GLY A 74 11.65 2.77 -4.28
N GLY A 75 10.54 3.48 -4.44
CA GLY A 75 9.63 3.32 -5.57
C GLY A 75 8.73 2.09 -5.48
N GLU A 76 8.78 1.30 -4.40
CA GLU A 76 7.96 0.10 -4.26
C GLU A 76 6.48 0.46 -4.02
N VAL A 77 5.62 -0.01 -4.93
CA VAL A 77 4.17 0.16 -4.84
C VAL A 77 3.55 -0.95 -3.96
N GLY A 78 4.15 -2.13 -3.98
CA GLY A 78 3.68 -3.31 -3.26
C GLY A 78 3.37 -4.49 -4.19
N TRP A 79 2.85 -5.57 -3.61
CA TRP A 79 2.39 -6.73 -4.38
C TRP A 79 1.05 -6.41 -5.04
N LEU A 80 1.00 -6.53 -6.36
CA LEU A 80 -0.18 -6.29 -7.17
C LEU A 80 -0.47 -7.51 -8.02
N ARG A 81 -1.75 -7.87 -8.11
CA ARG A 81 -2.21 -8.86 -9.08
C ARG A 81 -2.16 -8.27 -10.47
N VAL A 82 -1.55 -8.98 -11.41
CA VAL A 82 -1.45 -8.51 -12.79
C VAL A 82 -2.84 -8.29 -13.39
N GLU A 83 -3.82 -9.13 -13.04
CA GLU A 83 -5.19 -9.02 -13.55
C GLU A 83 -5.95 -7.77 -13.06
N ASP A 84 -5.53 -7.19 -11.93
CA ASP A 84 -6.16 -6.00 -11.35
C ASP A 84 -5.57 -4.68 -11.90
N LEU A 85 -4.45 -4.75 -12.62
CA LEU A 85 -3.83 -3.57 -13.25
C LEU A 85 -4.66 -3.09 -14.45
N VAL A 86 -4.55 -1.81 -14.80
CA VAL A 86 -5.14 -1.30 -16.05
C VAL A 86 -4.51 -1.99 -17.26
N PRO A 87 -5.24 -2.27 -18.36
CA PRO A 87 -4.75 -3.10 -19.47
C PRO A 87 -3.41 -2.64 -20.06
N ALA A 88 -3.16 -1.34 -20.14
CA ALA A 88 -1.89 -0.80 -20.61
C ALA A 88 -0.70 -1.21 -19.72
N LEU A 89 -0.89 -1.18 -18.40
CA LEU A 89 0.13 -1.56 -17.43
C LEU A 89 0.29 -3.09 -17.35
N GLN A 90 -0.78 -3.86 -17.55
CA GLN A 90 -0.71 -5.33 -17.64
C GLN A 90 0.30 -5.76 -18.71
N SER A 91 0.19 -5.21 -19.91
CA SER A 91 1.08 -5.55 -21.03
C SER A 91 2.54 -5.24 -20.73
N ILE A 92 2.81 -4.10 -20.08
CA ILE A 92 4.17 -3.72 -19.66
C ILE A 92 4.70 -4.70 -18.62
N VAL A 93 3.94 -4.94 -17.55
CA VAL A 93 4.35 -5.82 -16.45
C VAL A 93 4.54 -7.27 -16.88
N ARG A 94 3.72 -7.78 -17.81
CA ARG A 94 3.88 -9.13 -18.37
C ARG A 94 5.11 -9.26 -19.25
N ALA A 95 5.57 -8.17 -19.87
CA ALA A 95 6.77 -8.16 -20.70
C ALA A 95 8.08 -8.01 -19.90
N LEU A 96 8.00 -7.59 -18.63
CA LEU A 96 9.16 -7.41 -17.76
C LEU A 96 9.47 -8.67 -16.97
N GLU A 97 10.69 -9.19 -17.12
CA GLU A 97 11.26 -10.14 -16.16
C GLU A 97 11.65 -9.44 -14.85
N PRO A 98 11.72 -10.16 -13.72
CA PRO A 98 12.22 -9.59 -12.46
C PRO A 98 13.58 -8.91 -12.63
N GLY A 99 13.70 -7.66 -12.17
CA GLY A 99 14.88 -6.80 -12.31
C GLY A 99 14.96 -6.03 -13.63
N GLN A 100 14.10 -6.29 -14.61
CA GLN A 100 14.05 -5.50 -15.85
C GLN A 100 13.30 -4.18 -15.64
N VAL A 101 13.61 -3.21 -16.50
CA VAL A 101 13.05 -1.86 -16.45
C VAL A 101 12.39 -1.49 -17.78
N SER A 102 11.17 -0.95 -17.69
CA SER A 102 10.40 -0.50 -18.85
C SER A 102 11.05 0.69 -19.56
N ASP A 103 10.67 0.92 -20.80
CA ASP A 103 10.88 2.25 -21.40
C ASP A 103 10.02 3.31 -20.68
N PRO A 104 10.33 4.61 -20.85
CA PRO A 104 9.51 5.69 -20.27
C PRO A 104 8.08 5.67 -20.83
N VAL A 105 7.09 5.60 -19.94
CA VAL A 105 5.67 5.56 -20.26
C VAL A 105 5.06 6.93 -20.01
N ARG A 106 4.48 7.55 -21.05
CA ARG A 106 3.77 8.84 -20.88
C ARG A 106 2.44 8.62 -20.13
N THR A 107 2.27 9.34 -19.03
CA THR A 107 1.04 9.38 -18.20
C THR A 107 0.63 10.82 -17.97
N PRO A 108 -0.61 11.15 -17.55
CA PRO A 108 -1.04 12.54 -17.40
C PRO A 108 -0.11 13.41 -16.53
N GLU A 109 0.46 12.83 -15.47
CA GLU A 109 1.36 13.51 -14.53
C GLU A 109 2.78 13.73 -15.08
N GLY A 110 3.20 12.94 -16.08
CA GLY A 110 4.56 12.97 -16.61
C GLY A 110 5.01 11.61 -17.15
N PHE A 111 6.30 11.28 -17.04
CA PHE A 111 6.83 10.00 -17.49
C PHE A 111 7.00 9.05 -16.31
N ARG A 112 6.45 7.84 -16.45
CA ARG A 112 6.64 6.74 -15.49
C ARG A 112 7.59 5.69 -16.03
N ILE A 113 8.40 5.12 -15.15
CA ILE A 113 9.27 3.98 -15.44
C ILE A 113 8.91 2.88 -14.44
N PHE A 114 8.74 1.66 -14.92
CA PHE A 114 8.32 0.52 -14.10
C PHE A 114 9.39 -0.56 -14.05
N THR A 115 9.45 -1.28 -12.92
CA THR A 115 10.22 -2.50 -12.77
C THR A 115 9.39 -3.55 -12.02
N VAL A 116 9.66 -4.82 -12.28
CA VAL A 116 9.15 -5.93 -11.46
C VAL A 116 10.28 -6.35 -10.55
N PHE A 117 10.17 -6.15 -9.23
CA PHE A 117 11.19 -6.61 -8.29
C PHE A 117 11.12 -8.12 -8.10
N GLU A 118 9.91 -8.64 -7.93
CA GLU A 118 9.64 -10.05 -7.69
C GLU A 118 8.34 -10.44 -8.39
N ARG A 119 8.22 -11.73 -8.74
CA ARG A 119 7.03 -12.32 -9.36
C ARG A 119 6.70 -13.61 -8.61
N ARG A 120 5.44 -13.78 -8.22
CA ARG A 120 4.96 -15.00 -7.57
C ARG A 120 3.62 -15.42 -8.14
N GLN A 121 3.39 -16.72 -8.21
CA GLN A 121 2.04 -17.22 -8.38
C GLN A 121 1.34 -17.08 -7.03
N ALA A 122 0.18 -16.43 -7.00
CA ALA A 122 -0.73 -16.51 -5.87
C ALA A 122 -1.33 -17.93 -5.83
N THR A 123 -0.51 -18.90 -5.41
CA THR A 123 -0.93 -20.25 -4.99
C THR A 123 -0.99 -20.34 -3.47
N ALA A 124 -0.54 -19.31 -2.76
CA ALA A 124 -0.68 -19.21 -1.32
C ALA A 124 -2.16 -19.14 -0.97
N ASP A 125 -2.57 -19.99 -0.02
CA ASP A 125 -3.87 -19.90 0.64
C ASP A 125 -4.11 -18.42 1.01
N PRO A 126 -5.11 -17.73 0.44
CA PRO A 126 -5.36 -16.34 0.74
C PRO A 126 -5.65 -16.13 2.22
N ALA A 127 -6.07 -17.17 2.94
CA ALA A 127 -6.20 -17.13 4.39
C ALA A 127 -4.84 -17.01 5.11
N ALA A 128 -3.74 -17.46 4.51
CA ALA A 128 -2.39 -17.34 5.07
C ALA A 128 -1.78 -15.94 4.89
N ASP A 129 -2.20 -15.17 3.87
CA ASP A 129 -1.76 -13.78 3.64
C ASP A 129 -2.48 -12.78 4.55
N VAL A 130 -3.45 -13.21 5.36
CA VAL A 130 -4.20 -12.30 6.25
C VAL A 130 -3.59 -12.27 7.64
N VAL A 131 -3.53 -11.09 8.24
CA VAL A 131 -3.19 -10.90 9.66
C VAL A 131 -4.15 -9.92 10.30
N GLU A 132 -4.41 -10.11 11.59
CA GLU A 132 -5.05 -9.08 12.39
C GLU A 132 -3.98 -8.31 13.15
N ILE A 133 -3.92 -7.00 12.94
CA ILE A 133 -2.93 -6.14 13.58
C ILE A 133 -3.56 -4.94 14.29
N ALA A 134 -2.82 -4.43 15.27
CA ALA A 134 -3.07 -3.15 15.91
C ALA A 134 -1.79 -2.32 15.86
N GLN A 135 -1.91 -1.00 16.04
CA GLN A 135 -0.75 -0.12 16.04
C GLN A 135 -0.82 0.99 17.10
N ILE A 136 0.34 1.44 17.56
CA ILE A 136 0.54 2.73 18.20
C ILE A 136 1.37 3.62 17.27
N VAL A 137 0.92 4.86 17.07
CA VAL A 137 1.57 5.84 16.19
C VAL A 137 1.97 7.06 17.01
N PHE A 138 3.26 7.38 16.96
CA PHE A 138 3.82 8.62 17.47
C PHE A 138 4.03 9.57 16.29
N PRO A 139 3.16 10.57 16.11
CA PRO A 139 3.18 11.38 14.91
C PRO A 139 4.47 12.20 14.82
N LEU A 140 4.89 12.43 13.58
CA LEU A 140 5.99 13.32 13.25
C LEU A 140 5.52 14.35 12.22
N ARG A 141 6.19 15.50 12.19
CA ARG A 141 6.01 16.48 11.12
C ARG A 141 6.56 15.93 9.79
N PRO A 142 6.12 16.46 8.63
CA PRO A 142 6.61 16.02 7.31
C PRO A 142 8.13 16.10 7.15
N ASP A 143 8.77 17.10 7.76
CA ASP A 143 10.23 17.25 7.81
C ASP A 143 10.69 17.40 9.28
N PRO A 144 10.78 16.28 10.02
CA PRO A 144 11.09 16.32 11.44
C PRO A 144 12.60 16.39 11.65
N ASP A 145 13.05 17.24 12.57
CA ASP A 145 14.46 17.28 12.95
C ASP A 145 14.89 15.99 13.69
N PRO A 146 16.20 15.68 13.75
CA PRO A 146 16.68 14.45 14.38
C PRO A 146 16.29 14.29 15.87
N ARG A 147 16.09 15.40 16.60
CA ARG A 147 15.69 15.34 18.02
C ARG A 147 14.22 14.96 18.16
N GLU A 148 13.37 15.43 17.25
CA GLU A 148 11.97 15.04 17.17
C GLU A 148 11.84 13.53 16.93
N VAL A 149 12.58 13.01 15.94
CA VAL A 149 12.60 11.58 15.60
C VAL A 149 13.07 10.74 16.78
N GLU A 150 14.18 11.11 17.41
CA GLU A 150 14.70 10.38 18.58
C GLU A 150 13.73 10.46 19.76
N GLY A 151 13.06 11.60 19.96
CA GLY A 151 12.00 11.75 20.95
C GLY A 151 10.82 10.79 20.72
N ALA A 152 10.37 10.66 19.48
CA ALA A 152 9.30 9.73 19.11
C ALA A 152 9.73 8.27 19.28
N LEU A 153 10.96 7.91 18.88
CA LEU A 153 11.53 6.58 19.09
C LEU A 153 11.60 6.20 20.57
N ARG A 154 12.04 7.12 21.45
CA ARG A 154 12.06 6.88 22.89
C ARG A 154 10.66 6.61 23.46
N ARG A 155 9.66 7.40 23.08
CA ARG A 155 8.27 7.19 23.51
C ARG A 155 7.72 5.86 22.98
N ALA A 156 8.03 5.51 21.73
CA ALA A 156 7.65 4.24 21.14
C ALA A 156 8.24 3.05 21.89
N ARG A 157 9.54 3.08 22.23
CA ARG A 157 10.16 2.01 23.03
C ARG A 157 9.55 1.91 24.43
N ALA A 158 9.26 3.05 25.06
CA ALA A 158 8.69 3.08 26.41
C ALA A 158 7.29 2.46 26.50
N VAL A 159 6.55 2.40 25.38
CA VAL A 159 5.19 1.82 25.37
C VAL A 159 5.20 0.29 25.22
N LEU A 160 6.28 -0.30 24.68
CA LEU A 160 6.37 -1.73 24.38
C LEU A 160 5.98 -2.65 25.56
N PRO A 161 6.47 -2.43 26.81
CA PRO A 161 6.11 -3.29 27.93
C PRO A 161 4.62 -3.27 28.29
N ARG A 162 3.87 -2.27 27.81
CA ARG A 162 2.44 -2.09 28.05
C ARG A 162 1.57 -2.81 27.02
N LEU A 163 2.15 -3.25 25.90
CA LEU A 163 1.44 -3.89 24.80
C LEU A 163 1.43 -5.41 25.00
N ALA A 164 0.58 -5.89 25.91
CA ALA A 164 0.46 -7.32 26.21
C ALA A 164 -0.68 -8.03 25.43
N SER A 165 -1.54 -7.25 24.77
CA SER A 165 -2.68 -7.74 24.00
C SER A 165 -3.20 -6.66 23.05
N CYS A 166 -4.02 -7.03 22.07
CA CYS A 166 -4.66 -6.04 21.19
C CYS A 166 -5.68 -5.15 21.92
N SER A 167 -6.28 -5.62 23.01
CA SER A 167 -7.08 -4.74 23.87
C SER A 167 -6.19 -3.76 24.66
N ALA A 168 -4.99 -4.17 25.08
CA ALA A 168 -4.02 -3.27 25.70
C ALA A 168 -3.54 -2.19 24.72
N VAL A 169 -3.29 -2.53 23.45
CA VAL A 169 -2.99 -1.54 22.40
C VAL A 169 -4.11 -0.50 22.28
N GLN A 170 -5.37 -0.94 22.24
CA GLN A 170 -6.51 -0.02 22.18
C GLN A 170 -6.63 0.86 23.43
N ALA A 171 -6.40 0.31 24.62
CA ALA A 171 -6.42 1.08 25.87
C ALA A 171 -5.32 2.14 25.90
N VAL A 172 -4.09 1.76 25.52
CA VAL A 172 -2.96 2.68 25.39
C VAL A 172 -3.22 3.77 24.35
N ALA A 173 -3.79 3.42 23.19
CA ALA A 173 -4.16 4.40 22.16
C ALA A 173 -5.12 5.46 22.71
N THR A 174 -6.13 5.05 23.48
CA THR A 174 -7.09 5.95 24.13
C THR A 174 -6.43 6.84 25.18
N GLU A 175 -5.58 6.28 26.05
CA GLU A 175 -4.85 7.02 27.07
C GLU A 175 -3.94 8.09 26.46
N LEU A 176 -3.20 7.72 25.41
CA LEU A 176 -2.32 8.64 24.68
C LEU A 176 -3.09 9.64 23.81
N ARG A 177 -4.42 9.47 23.68
CA ARG A 177 -5.27 10.24 22.75
C ARG A 177 -4.68 10.26 21.34
N ALA A 178 -4.22 9.10 20.87
CA ALA A 178 -3.54 8.94 19.59
C ALA A 178 -4.53 8.43 18.53
N PRO A 179 -5.15 9.31 17.71
CA PRO A 179 -6.25 8.92 16.82
C PRO A 179 -5.83 7.99 15.68
N ALA A 180 -4.55 7.98 15.30
CA ALA A 180 -3.98 7.05 14.33
C ALA A 180 -3.61 5.68 14.95
N SER A 181 -3.86 5.49 16.24
CA SER A 181 -3.54 4.27 17.00
C SER A 181 -4.79 3.47 17.34
N GLY A 182 -4.63 2.17 17.55
CA GLY A 182 -5.71 1.24 17.88
C GLY A 182 -5.68 0.00 17.01
N ARG A 183 -6.79 -0.73 17.00
CA ARG A 183 -6.94 -1.92 16.13
C ARG A 183 -7.15 -1.47 14.69
N LEU A 184 -6.34 -2.03 13.79
CA LEU A 184 -6.56 -1.91 12.34
C LEU A 184 -7.51 -2.99 11.83
N GLY A 185 -7.60 -4.11 12.56
CA GLY A 185 -8.39 -5.27 12.17
C GLY A 185 -7.62 -6.16 11.21
N TRP A 186 -8.37 -6.94 10.43
CA TRP A 186 -7.82 -7.88 9.46
C TRP A 186 -7.37 -7.17 8.19
N VAL A 187 -6.11 -7.36 7.83
CA VAL A 187 -5.47 -6.80 6.64
C VAL A 187 -4.69 -7.89 5.92
N ARG A 188 -4.40 -7.68 4.64
CA ARG A 188 -3.44 -8.53 3.91
C ARG A 188 -2.02 -8.08 4.21
N LEU A 189 -1.09 -9.02 4.37
CA LEU A 189 0.35 -8.76 4.51
C LEU A 189 0.90 -8.12 3.24
N SER A 190 0.39 -8.54 2.08
CA SER A 190 0.69 -7.93 0.78
C SER A 190 0.36 -6.43 0.71
N ASP A 191 -0.72 -5.99 1.36
CA ASP A 191 -1.16 -4.59 1.40
C ASP A 191 -0.30 -3.70 2.34
N LEU A 192 0.59 -4.28 3.17
CA LEU A 192 1.45 -3.51 4.08
C LEU A 192 2.67 -2.93 3.35
N PRO A 193 3.17 -1.75 3.78
CA PRO A 193 4.47 -1.23 3.35
C PRO A 193 5.59 -2.25 3.58
N PRO A 194 6.69 -2.23 2.81
CA PRO A 194 7.66 -3.32 2.78
C PRO A 194 8.31 -3.56 4.16
N ASP A 195 8.73 -2.48 4.83
CA ASP A 195 9.31 -2.54 6.18
C ASP A 195 8.30 -3.06 7.22
N PHE A 196 7.02 -2.73 7.03
CA PHE A 196 5.94 -3.15 7.93
C PHE A 196 5.64 -4.63 7.73
N ARG A 197 5.55 -5.07 6.47
CA ARG A 197 5.39 -6.48 6.09
C ARG A 197 6.52 -7.32 6.67
N ALA A 198 7.77 -6.93 6.41
CA ALA A 198 8.95 -7.64 6.90
C ALA A 198 9.01 -7.67 8.44
N ALA A 199 8.53 -6.63 9.11
CA ALA A 199 8.42 -6.65 10.57
C ALA A 199 7.35 -7.64 11.04
N VAL A 200 6.13 -7.58 10.49
CA VAL A 200 5.01 -8.45 10.89
C VAL A 200 5.29 -9.92 10.57
N GLU A 201 5.95 -10.23 9.45
CA GLU A 201 6.33 -11.60 9.07
C GLU A 201 7.18 -12.28 10.14
N ARG A 202 8.02 -11.52 10.86
CA ARG A 202 8.88 -12.05 11.92
C ARG A 202 8.19 -12.18 13.29
N LEU A 203 7.02 -11.57 13.46
CA LEU A 203 6.29 -11.59 14.73
C LEU A 203 5.48 -12.87 14.92
N ARG A 204 5.33 -13.29 16.17
CA ARG A 204 4.33 -14.27 16.60
C ARG A 204 3.08 -13.57 17.12
N PRO A 205 1.88 -14.19 17.04
CA PRO A 205 0.69 -13.65 17.70
C PRO A 205 0.98 -13.37 19.17
N GLY A 206 0.67 -12.15 19.62
CA GLY A 206 1.00 -11.68 20.95
C GLY A 206 2.26 -10.81 21.05
N GLU A 207 2.98 -10.59 19.95
CA GLU A 207 4.21 -9.81 19.94
C GLU A 207 4.03 -8.42 19.32
N ALA A 208 4.83 -7.48 19.81
CA ALA A 208 4.97 -6.14 19.26
C ALA A 208 6.25 -6.01 18.43
N SER A 209 6.21 -5.23 17.36
CA SER A 209 7.40 -4.88 16.56
C SER A 209 8.32 -3.94 17.33
N GLN A 210 9.58 -3.87 16.91
CA GLN A 210 10.42 -2.71 17.15
C GLN A 210 9.76 -1.45 16.54
N PRO A 211 10.08 -0.23 17.01
CA PRO A 211 9.60 0.99 16.38
C PRO A 211 10.02 1.09 14.92
N LEU A 212 9.06 1.28 14.02
CA LEU A 212 9.24 1.39 12.58
C LEU A 212 9.03 2.84 12.15
N ARG A 213 9.87 3.36 11.26
CA ARG A 213 9.61 4.64 10.62
C ARG A 213 8.52 4.45 9.57
N GLY A 214 7.49 5.29 9.62
CA GLY A 214 6.41 5.25 8.66
C GLY A 214 6.04 6.63 8.11
N PRO A 215 5.01 6.66 7.25
CA PRO A 215 4.54 7.86 6.54
C PRO A 215 4.14 9.02 7.46
N ILE A 216 3.53 8.69 8.59
CA ILE A 216 2.86 9.64 9.49
C ILE A 216 3.53 9.69 10.87
N GLY A 217 4.68 9.03 11.05
CA GLY A 217 5.39 9.02 12.32
C GLY A 217 6.20 7.76 12.58
N ILE A 218 6.38 7.47 13.87
CA ILE A 218 6.96 6.21 14.35
C ILE A 218 5.83 5.27 14.75
N HIS A 219 5.83 4.07 14.19
CA HIS A 219 4.81 3.04 14.38
C HIS A 219 5.35 1.92 15.25
N VAL A 220 4.51 1.38 16.12
CA VAL A 220 4.72 0.10 16.79
C VAL A 220 3.54 -0.77 16.41
N LEU A 221 3.81 -1.86 15.69
CA LEU A 221 2.79 -2.82 15.28
C LEU A 221 2.66 -3.91 16.33
N TYR A 222 1.45 -4.44 16.51
CA TYR A 222 1.18 -5.58 17.36
C TYR A 222 0.40 -6.62 16.58
N LEU A 223 0.85 -7.87 16.60
CA LEU A 223 0.21 -8.97 15.89
C LEU A 223 -0.85 -9.62 16.78
N CYS A 224 -2.14 -9.40 16.48
CA CYS A 224 -3.26 -9.98 17.21
C CYS A 224 -3.46 -11.46 16.88
N ALA A 225 -3.50 -11.77 15.58
CA ALA A 225 -3.76 -13.10 15.07
C ALA A 225 -3.18 -13.25 13.66
N ARG A 226 -2.89 -14.49 13.26
CA ARG A 226 -2.52 -14.85 11.89
C ARG A 226 -3.66 -15.63 11.25
N GLY A 227 -4.03 -15.17 10.06
CA GLY A 227 -4.73 -15.91 9.03
C GLY A 227 -5.96 -16.72 9.42
N GLY A 228 -6.23 -17.71 8.58
CA GLY A 228 -7.29 -18.70 8.74
C GLY A 228 -8.67 -18.23 8.25
N GLU A 229 -9.65 -19.10 8.44
CA GLU A 229 -11.05 -18.86 8.04
C GLU A 229 -11.62 -17.56 8.59
N GLU A 230 -11.24 -17.17 9.81
CA GLU A 230 -11.72 -15.94 10.43
C GLU A 230 -11.22 -14.70 9.69
N GLY A 231 -9.92 -14.64 9.39
CA GLY A 231 -9.33 -13.54 8.64
C GLY A 231 -9.88 -13.45 7.22
N LEU A 232 -9.98 -14.59 6.53
CA LEU A 232 -10.55 -14.64 5.19
C LEU A 232 -12.03 -14.19 5.18
N ARG A 233 -12.80 -14.62 6.18
CA ARG A 233 -14.20 -14.19 6.36
C ARG A 233 -14.31 -12.69 6.60
N ALA A 234 -13.42 -12.13 7.42
CA ALA A 234 -13.37 -10.70 7.70
C ALA A 234 -13.04 -9.89 6.44
N LEU A 235 -12.05 -10.32 5.65
CA LEU A 235 -11.71 -9.71 4.35
C LEU A 235 -12.87 -9.79 3.36
N ALA A 236 -13.50 -10.96 3.22
CA ALA A 236 -14.63 -11.16 2.32
C ALA A 236 -15.79 -10.22 2.67
N ARG A 237 -16.07 -10.05 3.97
CA ARG A 237 -17.06 -9.09 4.46
C ARG A 237 -16.68 -7.65 4.11
N LEU A 238 -15.42 -7.27 4.32
CA LEU A 238 -14.93 -5.92 4.00
C LEU A 238 -15.06 -5.63 2.50
N GLU A 239 -14.72 -6.59 1.65
CA GLU A 239 -14.78 -6.45 0.19
C GLU A 239 -16.23 -6.27 -0.31
N ILE A 240 -17.19 -7.01 0.27
CA ILE A 240 -18.62 -6.82 -0.03
C ILE A 240 -19.06 -5.41 0.37
N VAL A 241 -18.69 -4.96 1.57
CA VAL A 241 -19.04 -3.62 2.05
C VAL A 241 -18.44 -2.54 1.16
N ARG A 242 -17.15 -2.67 0.81
CA ARG A 242 -16.44 -1.74 -0.08
C ARG A 242 -17.13 -1.62 -1.43
N ARG A 243 -17.44 -2.75 -2.07
CA ARG A 243 -18.11 -2.80 -3.37
C ARG A 243 -19.49 -2.13 -3.34
N GLU A 244 -20.25 -2.34 -2.28
CA GLU A 244 -21.55 -1.67 -2.12
C GLU A 244 -21.42 -0.16 -1.88
N LEU A 245 -20.44 0.27 -1.08
CA LEU A 245 -20.12 1.68 -0.90
C LEU A 245 -19.74 2.35 -2.22
N GLU A 246 -18.87 1.72 -3.01
CA GLU A 246 -18.50 2.19 -4.35
C GLU A 246 -19.72 2.30 -5.27
N ARG A 247 -20.61 1.31 -5.23
CA ARG A 247 -21.85 1.30 -6.03
C ARG A 247 -22.83 2.40 -5.60
N LEU A 248 -22.93 2.68 -4.30
CA LEU A 248 -23.72 3.78 -3.74
C LEU A 248 -23.13 5.13 -4.11
N ALA A 249 -21.83 5.32 -3.93
CA ALA A 249 -21.13 6.54 -4.33
C ALA A 249 -21.26 6.83 -5.83
N ALA A 250 -21.11 5.80 -6.68
CA ALA A 250 -21.27 5.94 -8.12
C ALA A 250 -22.71 6.34 -8.51
N ARG A 251 -23.73 5.81 -7.81
CA ARG A 251 -25.12 6.25 -7.99
C ARG A 251 -25.29 7.71 -7.59
N TYR A 252 -24.85 8.06 -6.39
CA TYR A 252 -24.95 9.42 -5.86
C TYR A 252 -24.29 10.45 -6.79
N LEU A 253 -23.09 10.17 -7.30
CA LEU A 253 -22.40 11.05 -8.25
C LEU A 253 -23.14 11.18 -9.59
N ARG A 254 -23.79 10.12 -10.08
CA ARG A 254 -24.63 10.20 -11.27
C ARG A 254 -25.87 11.07 -11.03
N ASP A 255 -26.48 10.95 -9.86
CA ASP A 255 -27.66 11.74 -9.51
C ASP A 255 -27.31 13.23 -9.35
N LEU A 256 -26.20 13.53 -8.69
CA LEU A 256 -25.66 14.90 -8.61
C LEU A 256 -25.42 15.51 -9.99
N ARG A 257 -24.78 14.76 -10.90
CA ARG A 257 -24.54 15.20 -12.29
C ARG A 257 -25.83 15.46 -13.06
N ARG A 258 -26.88 14.67 -12.84
CA ARG A 258 -28.20 14.87 -13.47
C ARG A 258 -28.94 16.07 -12.91
N SER A 259 -28.76 16.38 -11.63
CA SER A 259 -29.38 17.53 -10.96
C SER A 259 -28.61 18.84 -11.16
N ALA A 260 -27.36 18.79 -11.63
CA ALA A 260 -26.55 19.96 -11.87
C ALA A 260 -26.97 20.65 -13.18
N TYR A 261 -27.25 21.95 -13.12
CA TYR A 261 -27.36 22.79 -14.32
C TYR A 261 -25.93 23.06 -14.84
N ILE A 262 -25.59 22.48 -15.98
CA ILE A 262 -24.29 22.67 -16.63
C ILE A 262 -24.46 23.68 -17.76
N ASP A 263 -24.07 24.93 -17.52
CA ASP A 263 -23.94 25.94 -18.59
C ASP A 263 -22.62 25.69 -19.34
N VAL A 264 -22.70 25.05 -20.50
CA VAL A 264 -21.54 24.86 -21.40
C VAL A 264 -21.49 26.05 -22.34
N ARG A 265 -20.64 27.02 -22.02
CA ARG A 265 -20.30 28.11 -22.96
C ARG A 265 -19.35 27.55 -24.03
N ILE A 266 -19.82 27.53 -25.27
CA ILE A 266 -19.06 27.16 -26.48
C ILE A 266 -18.40 28.41 -27.04
#